data_AF-A0A2E7TXP6-F1
#
_entry.id   AF-A0A2E7TXP6-F1
#
_cell.length_a   1.000
_cell.length_b   1.000
_cell.length_c   1.000
_cell.angle_alpha   90.00
_cell.angle_beta   90.00
_cell.angle_gamma   90.00
#
_symmetry.space_group_name_H-M   'P 1'
#
loop_
_entity.id
_entity.type
_entity.pdbx_description
1 polymer ?
#
loop_
_entity_poly.entity_id
_entity_poly.type
_entity_poly.pdbx_seq_one_letter_code
_entity_poly.pdbx_strand_id
1 'polypeptide(L)'
;MALIEEFEKTGNWLFKGRSFFPLLLYVFMAAIIGFQLDPFFQSFDLISAVVCIAISILGQLIRALTIGYTPRDTSGRNTKDGQIAEVLNTEGMYNLVRHPLYLGNYFMWLGIMIYVGNFWFVVVCSLIYWLYYERIMFAEEAFLRGKFGEAYLEWSEGVPSFWPRALRWKTPGVEFSLRNILKREYNGFFAIFVSLAVISAGKNTVRGAEEWMDILVPFWQYTLAATCVIFLTLRSLKRYSRVLHVEGR
;
A
#
# COMPACT_ATOMS: atom_id res chain seq x y z
N MET A 1 -12.01 -26.94 -14.90
CA MET A 1 -10.83 -26.50 -14.13
C MET A 1 -11.27 -26.56 -12.67
N ALA A 2 -10.47 -27.15 -11.78
CA ALA A 2 -10.83 -27.16 -10.36
C ALA A 2 -10.64 -25.75 -9.76
N LEU A 3 -11.33 -25.51 -8.66
CA LEU A 3 -11.38 -24.18 -8.01
C LEU A 3 -9.98 -23.65 -7.67
N ILE A 4 -9.06 -24.54 -7.26
CA ILE A 4 -7.68 -24.20 -6.92
C ILE A 4 -6.95 -23.60 -8.13
N GLU A 5 -7.06 -24.24 -9.29
CA GLU A 5 -6.40 -23.72 -10.51
C GLU A 5 -7.07 -22.43 -11.00
N GLU A 6 -8.38 -22.25 -10.79
CA GLU A 6 -9.07 -21.00 -11.10
C GLU A 6 -8.60 -19.86 -10.18
N PHE A 7 -8.41 -20.12 -8.89
CA PHE A 7 -7.92 -19.14 -7.92
C PHE A 7 -6.49 -18.72 -8.23
N GLU A 8 -5.62 -19.67 -8.56
CA GLU A 8 -4.24 -19.40 -8.96
C GLU A 8 -4.18 -18.58 -10.26
N LYS A 9 -4.96 -18.97 -11.28
CA LYS A 9 -5.01 -18.26 -12.58
C LYS A 9 -5.51 -16.83 -12.43
N THR A 10 -6.62 -16.64 -11.71
CA THR A 10 -7.21 -15.31 -11.47
C THR A 10 -6.30 -14.46 -10.60
N GLY A 11 -5.69 -15.03 -9.55
CA GLY A 11 -4.71 -14.36 -8.71
C GLY A 11 -3.49 -13.86 -9.47
N ASN A 12 -2.93 -14.67 -10.36
CA ASN A 12 -1.82 -14.28 -11.23
C ASN A 12 -2.19 -13.15 -12.19
N TRP A 13 -3.42 -13.14 -12.72
CA TRP A 13 -3.92 -12.05 -13.56
C TRP A 13 -4.07 -10.75 -12.76
N LEU A 14 -4.70 -10.81 -11.58
CA LEU A 14 -4.86 -9.67 -10.67
C LEU A 14 -3.50 -9.12 -10.22
N PHE A 15 -2.53 -10.00 -9.94
CA PHE A 15 -1.16 -9.61 -9.58
C PHE A 15 -0.53 -8.76 -10.67
N LYS A 16 -0.67 -9.10 -11.95
CA LYS A 16 -0.11 -8.30 -13.07
C LYS A 16 -0.74 -6.91 -13.16
N GLY A 17 -2.05 -6.79 -12.91
CA GLY A 17 -2.78 -5.52 -12.94
C GLY A 17 -2.75 -4.72 -11.64
N ARG A 18 -2.01 -5.15 -10.61
CA ARG A 18 -2.13 -4.63 -9.24
C ARG A 18 -1.84 -3.15 -9.03
N SER A 19 -1.14 -2.52 -9.96
CA SER A 19 -0.90 -1.09 -9.93
C SER A 19 -2.06 -0.25 -10.47
N PHE A 20 -2.96 -0.86 -11.27
CA PHE A 20 -4.04 -0.16 -11.97
C PHE A 20 -5.40 -0.35 -11.29
N PHE A 21 -5.70 -1.55 -10.79
CA PHE A 21 -7.00 -1.82 -10.15
C PHE A 21 -7.36 -0.87 -8.99
N PRO A 22 -6.42 -0.44 -8.13
CA PRO A 22 -6.75 0.53 -7.09
C PRO A 22 -7.22 1.89 -7.62
N LEU A 23 -6.93 2.24 -8.88
CA LEU A 23 -7.41 3.49 -9.48
C LEU A 23 -8.93 3.54 -9.63
N LEU A 24 -9.59 2.38 -9.73
CA LEU A 24 -11.05 2.29 -9.74
C LEU A 24 -11.67 2.82 -8.43
N LEU A 25 -10.94 2.75 -7.32
CA LEU A 25 -11.41 3.28 -6.04
C LEU A 25 -11.64 4.80 -6.12
N TYR A 26 -10.83 5.56 -6.87
CA TYR A 26 -11.06 6.99 -7.03
C TYR A 26 -12.37 7.31 -7.77
N VAL A 27 -12.80 6.44 -8.69
CA VAL A 27 -14.10 6.59 -9.37
C VAL A 27 -15.23 6.43 -8.36
N PHE A 28 -15.16 5.42 -7.48
CA PHE A 28 -16.14 5.24 -6.41
C PHE A 28 -16.09 6.38 -5.38
N MET A 29 -14.90 6.85 -5.01
CA MET A 29 -14.74 8.01 -4.11
C MET A 29 -15.38 9.26 -4.72
N ALA A 30 -15.12 9.54 -6.00
CA ALA A 30 -15.70 10.66 -6.71
C ALA A 30 -17.23 10.54 -6.80
N ALA A 31 -17.78 9.34 -6.99
CA ALA A 31 -19.22 9.12 -6.95
C ALA A 31 -19.81 9.40 -5.56
N ILE A 32 -19.21 8.87 -4.49
CA ILE A 32 -19.67 9.15 -3.11
C ILE A 32 -19.66 10.65 -2.82
N ILE A 33 -18.57 11.35 -3.17
CA ILE A 33 -18.42 12.79 -2.93
C ILE A 33 -19.40 13.59 -3.81
N GLY A 34 -19.49 13.26 -5.11
CA GLY A 34 -20.34 13.96 -6.07
C GLY A 34 -21.84 13.85 -5.77
N PHE A 35 -22.28 12.68 -5.30
CA PHE A 35 -23.65 12.48 -4.81
C PHE A 35 -23.83 12.90 -3.33
N GLN A 36 -22.80 13.46 -2.70
CA GLN A 36 -22.82 13.91 -1.30
C GLN A 36 -23.26 12.81 -0.31
N LEU A 37 -22.85 11.57 -0.59
CA LEU A 37 -23.12 10.39 0.24
C LEU A 37 -22.09 10.25 1.38
N ASP A 38 -21.44 11.33 1.80
CA ASP A 38 -20.45 11.38 2.88
C ASP A 38 -20.99 12.13 4.11
N PRO A 39 -21.72 11.46 5.02
CA PRO A 39 -22.29 12.11 6.20
C PRO A 39 -21.23 12.62 7.21
N PHE A 40 -19.99 12.14 7.12
CA PHE A 40 -18.89 12.54 8.00
C PHE A 40 -17.83 13.37 7.27
N PHE A 41 -17.08 14.20 8.01
CA PHE A 41 -15.94 14.96 7.50
C PHE A 41 -16.26 15.83 6.27
N GLN A 42 -17.47 16.38 6.18
CA GLN A 42 -18.00 17.00 4.96
C GLN A 42 -17.13 18.14 4.42
N SER A 43 -16.55 18.94 5.32
CA SER A 43 -15.55 19.96 5.00
C SER A 43 -14.18 19.56 5.53
N PHE A 44 -13.15 20.31 5.14
CA PHE A 44 -11.84 20.18 5.75
C PHE A 44 -11.92 20.35 7.28
N ASP A 45 -11.40 19.35 7.99
CA ASP A 45 -11.14 19.37 9.43
C ASP A 45 -9.73 18.85 9.68
N LEU A 46 -8.94 19.61 10.46
CA LEU A 46 -7.54 19.32 10.70
C LEU A 46 -7.36 18.00 11.45
N ILE A 47 -8.21 17.73 12.46
CA ILE A 47 -8.10 16.52 13.28
C ILE A 47 -8.32 15.29 12.41
N SER A 48 -9.40 15.29 11.64
CA SER A 48 -9.76 14.22 10.72
C SER A 48 -8.68 13.99 9.65
N ALA A 49 -8.12 15.07 9.09
CA ALA A 49 -7.01 15.00 8.14
C ALA A 49 -5.77 14.35 8.77
N VAL A 50 -5.35 14.80 9.96
CA VAL A 50 -4.17 14.27 10.67
C VAL A 50 -4.38 12.80 11.06
N VAL A 51 -5.56 12.41 11.52
CA VAL A 51 -5.89 11.01 11.84
C VAL A 51 -5.79 10.13 10.59
N CYS A 52 -6.37 10.56 9.47
CA CYS A 52 -6.32 9.80 8.22
C CYS A 52 -4.90 9.72 7.64
N ILE A 53 -4.10 10.79 7.78
CA ILE A 53 -2.67 10.77 7.47
C ILE A 53 -1.96 9.75 8.37
N ALA A 54 -2.18 9.77 9.69
CA ALA A 54 -1.52 8.87 10.63
C ALA A 54 -1.80 7.38 10.31
N ILE A 55 -3.06 7.03 10.00
CA ILE A 55 -3.45 5.69 9.57
C ILE A 55 -2.72 5.30 8.27
N SER A 56 -2.66 6.21 7.31
CA SER A 56 -1.99 5.94 6.03
C SER A 56 -0.48 5.78 6.20
N ILE A 57 0.13 6.60 7.06
CA ILE A 57 1.55 6.56 7.41
C ILE A 57 1.89 5.28 8.16
N LEU A 58 1.01 4.76 9.04
CA LEU A 58 1.19 3.44 9.65
C LEU A 58 1.37 2.36 8.57
N GLY A 59 0.53 2.37 7.54
CA GLY A 59 0.68 1.47 6.39
C GLY A 59 2.01 1.65 5.65
N GLN A 60 2.42 2.91 5.45
CA GLN A 60 3.70 3.23 4.83
C GLN A 60 4.90 2.76 5.68
N LEU A 61 4.80 2.82 7.01
CA LEU A 61 5.82 2.33 7.94
C LEU A 61 5.93 0.80 7.90
N ILE A 62 4.80 0.08 7.85
CA ILE A 62 4.77 -1.38 7.69
C ILE A 62 5.52 -1.79 6.40
N ARG A 63 5.25 -1.10 5.28
CA ARG A 63 5.95 -1.35 4.02
C ARG A 63 7.43 -0.98 4.08
N ALA A 64 7.75 0.16 4.69
CA ALA A 64 9.12 0.62 4.87
C ALA A 64 9.94 -0.38 5.69
N LEU A 65 9.40 -0.88 6.81
CA LEU A 65 10.04 -1.91 7.64
C LEU A 65 10.26 -3.19 6.85
N THR A 66 9.25 -3.65 6.11
CA THR A 66 9.38 -4.85 5.26
C THR A 66 10.52 -4.68 4.25
N ILE A 67 10.53 -3.57 3.51
CA ILE A 67 11.50 -3.29 2.44
C ILE A 67 12.91 -3.02 2.98
N GLY A 68 13.01 -2.39 4.15
CA GLY A 68 14.27 -2.13 4.83
C GLY A 68 15.09 -3.40 5.09
N TYR A 69 14.41 -4.52 5.31
CA TYR A 69 14.99 -5.85 5.54
C TYR A 69 14.85 -6.82 4.36
N THR A 70 14.41 -6.35 3.17
CA THR A 70 14.23 -7.23 2.00
C THR A 70 15.52 -7.27 1.15
N PRO A 71 16.12 -8.46 0.90
CA PRO A 71 17.23 -8.64 -0.05
C PRO A 71 16.80 -8.46 -1.53
N ARG A 72 17.74 -8.33 -2.47
CA ARG A 72 17.47 -8.39 -3.92
C ARG A 72 16.73 -9.69 -4.29
N ASP A 73 15.89 -9.58 -5.32
CA ASP A 73 15.26 -10.72 -6.02
C ASP A 73 14.43 -11.68 -5.15
N THR A 74 13.97 -11.20 -3.99
CA THR A 74 13.00 -11.91 -3.14
C THR A 74 11.56 -11.48 -3.38
N SER A 75 11.32 -10.42 -4.16
CA SER A 75 9.99 -10.12 -4.70
C SER A 75 10.04 -9.39 -6.04
N GLY A 76 9.40 -9.97 -7.06
CA GLY A 76 9.28 -9.38 -8.39
C GLY A 76 8.35 -8.16 -8.40
N ARG A 77 8.92 -6.96 -8.55
CA ARG A 77 8.14 -5.77 -8.96
C ARG A 77 8.10 -5.74 -10.49
N ASN A 78 6.90 -5.77 -11.08
CA ASN A 78 6.66 -5.60 -12.52
C ASN A 78 7.36 -6.60 -13.45
N THR A 79 7.17 -7.88 -13.19
CA THR A 79 7.62 -8.93 -14.07
C THR A 79 6.55 -9.24 -15.10
N LYS A 80 6.85 -8.93 -16.37
CA LYS A 80 6.20 -9.61 -17.50
C LYS A 80 6.33 -11.14 -17.37
N ASP A 81 7.35 -11.57 -16.63
CA ASP A 81 7.81 -12.94 -16.43
C ASP A 81 7.24 -13.66 -15.19
N GLY A 82 6.32 -13.06 -14.42
CA GLY A 82 5.66 -13.74 -13.28
C GLY A 82 6.36 -13.60 -11.92
N GLN A 83 5.97 -14.39 -10.91
CA GLN A 83 6.50 -14.25 -9.55
C GLN A 83 7.99 -14.62 -9.47
N ILE A 84 8.75 -13.88 -8.66
CA ILE A 84 10.17 -14.12 -8.40
C ILE A 84 10.37 -14.18 -6.89
N ALA A 85 11.03 -15.25 -6.43
CA ALA A 85 11.49 -15.39 -5.05
C ALA A 85 12.74 -16.27 -5.01
N GLU A 86 13.95 -15.72 -5.01
CA GLU A 86 15.17 -16.54 -4.88
C GLU A 86 15.38 -17.10 -3.47
N VAL A 87 14.88 -16.39 -2.46
CA VAL A 87 14.95 -16.78 -1.06
C VAL A 87 13.59 -16.60 -0.40
N LEU A 88 13.21 -17.56 0.43
CA LEU A 88 12.02 -17.45 1.27
C LEU A 88 12.29 -16.51 2.45
N ASN A 89 11.63 -15.35 2.48
CA ASN A 89 11.73 -14.41 3.59
C ASN A 89 10.87 -14.90 4.76
N THR A 90 11.50 -15.22 5.89
CA THR A 90 10.80 -15.74 7.08
C THR A 90 10.95 -14.89 8.33
N GLU A 91 11.71 -13.80 8.25
CA GLU A 91 12.12 -12.96 9.39
C GLU A 91 11.56 -11.53 9.29
N GLY A 92 11.66 -10.77 10.38
CA GLY A 92 11.14 -9.41 10.48
C GLY A 92 9.62 -9.37 10.30
N MET A 93 9.15 -8.55 9.36
CA MET A 93 7.72 -8.44 9.06
C MET A 93 7.11 -9.75 8.56
N TYR A 94 7.88 -10.59 7.85
CA TYR A 94 7.42 -11.90 7.40
C TYR A 94 7.29 -12.93 8.53
N ASN A 95 7.87 -12.68 9.71
CA ASN A 95 7.61 -13.50 10.90
C ASN A 95 6.26 -13.17 11.56
N LEU A 96 5.73 -11.97 11.31
CA LEU A 96 4.48 -11.51 11.92
C LEU A 96 3.27 -11.91 11.07
N VAL A 97 3.39 -11.76 9.75
CA VAL A 97 2.35 -12.08 8.76
C VAL A 97 3.02 -12.54 7.46
N ARG A 98 2.36 -13.40 6.68
CA ARG A 98 2.91 -13.89 5.41
C ARG A 98 2.91 -12.82 4.30
N HIS A 99 2.00 -11.85 4.38
CA HIS A 99 1.82 -10.82 3.34
C HIS A 99 1.95 -9.36 3.86
N PRO A 100 3.10 -8.97 4.45
CA PRO A 100 3.22 -7.69 5.14
C PRO A 100 3.15 -6.47 4.22
N LEU A 101 3.52 -6.59 2.95
CA LEU A 101 3.38 -5.51 1.97
C LEU A 101 1.90 -5.20 1.67
N TYR A 102 1.05 -6.22 1.62
CA TYR A 102 -0.38 -6.07 1.40
C TYR A 102 -1.08 -5.60 2.68
N LEU A 103 -0.62 -6.01 3.86
CA LEU A 103 -1.05 -5.42 5.14
C LEU A 103 -0.77 -3.91 5.16
N GLY A 104 0.44 -3.50 4.79
CA GLY A 104 0.81 -2.08 4.74
C GLY A 104 0.02 -1.29 3.70
N ASN A 105 -0.19 -1.86 2.51
CA ASN A 105 -1.07 -1.27 1.48
C ASN A 105 -2.50 -1.04 2.01
N TYR A 106 -3.05 -1.98 2.78
CA TYR A 106 -4.40 -1.85 3.34
C TYR A 106 -4.50 -0.61 4.23
N PHE A 107 -3.56 -0.41 5.15
CA PHE A 107 -3.55 0.76 6.02
C PHE A 107 -3.30 2.08 5.27
N MET A 108 -2.45 2.07 4.23
CA MET A 108 -2.29 3.23 3.34
C MET A 108 -3.61 3.63 2.69
N TRP A 109 -4.39 2.67 2.20
CA TRP A 109 -5.71 2.93 1.62
C TRP A 109 -6.77 3.23 2.68
N LEU A 110 -6.69 2.64 3.87
CA LEU A 110 -7.69 2.79 4.92
C LEU A 110 -7.86 4.24 5.35
N GLY A 111 -6.76 4.98 5.55
CA GLY A 111 -6.85 6.40 5.85
C GLY A 111 -7.52 7.20 4.72
N ILE A 112 -7.19 6.90 3.46
CA ILE A 112 -7.82 7.51 2.28
C ILE A 112 -9.32 7.21 2.23
N MET A 113 -9.73 5.96 2.46
CA MET A 113 -11.12 5.53 2.44
C MET A 113 -11.94 6.15 3.58
N ILE A 114 -11.36 6.25 4.78
CA ILE A 114 -12.01 6.91 5.93
C ILE A 114 -12.24 8.39 5.64
N TYR A 115 -11.26 9.06 5.00
CA TYR A 115 -11.34 10.50 4.72
C TYR A 115 -12.47 10.89 3.75
N VAL A 116 -12.95 9.93 2.96
CA VAL A 116 -14.18 10.09 2.16
C VAL A 116 -15.36 10.45 3.06
N GLY A 117 -15.45 9.91 4.27
CA GLY A 117 -16.49 10.26 5.23
C GLY A 117 -17.77 9.43 5.14
N ASN A 118 -17.68 8.21 4.59
CA ASN A 118 -18.79 7.26 4.53
C ASN A 118 -18.36 5.92 5.14
N PHE A 119 -19.02 5.51 6.22
CA PHE A 119 -18.74 4.25 6.93
C PHE A 119 -18.95 3.01 6.04
N TRP A 120 -20.08 2.93 5.33
CA TRP A 120 -20.40 1.82 4.44
C TRP A 120 -19.44 1.72 3.26
N PHE A 121 -18.97 2.85 2.75
CA PHE A 121 -17.93 2.90 1.73
C PHE A 121 -16.64 2.23 2.21
N VAL A 122 -16.20 2.52 3.45
CA VAL A 122 -15.03 1.86 4.06
C VAL A 122 -15.27 0.35 4.16
N VAL A 123 -16.43 -0.09 4.68
CA VAL A 123 -16.75 -1.52 4.82
C VAL A 123 -16.72 -2.23 3.47
N VAL A 124 -17.38 -1.69 2.46
CA VAL A 124 -17.44 -2.27 1.12
C VAL A 124 -16.07 -2.29 0.47
N CYS A 125 -15.30 -1.20 0.54
CA CYS A 125 -13.96 -1.16 -0.03
C CYS A 125 -12.99 -2.09 0.70
N SER A 126 -13.10 -2.25 2.02
CA SER A 126 -12.33 -3.24 2.77
C SER A 126 -12.66 -4.67 2.36
N LEU A 127 -13.94 -4.98 2.09
CA LEU A 127 -14.34 -6.29 1.57
C LEU A 127 -13.81 -6.52 0.15
N ILE A 128 -13.92 -5.53 -0.74
CA ILE A 128 -13.36 -5.59 -2.09
C ILE A 128 -11.85 -5.80 -2.02
N TYR A 129 -11.16 -5.06 -1.15
CA TYR A 129 -9.72 -5.21 -0.91
C TYR A 129 -9.38 -6.63 -0.49
N TRP A 130 -10.12 -7.19 0.47
CA TRP A 130 -9.92 -8.55 0.95
C TRP A 130 -10.09 -9.58 -0.16
N LEU A 131 -11.23 -9.57 -0.87
CA LEU A 131 -11.49 -10.51 -1.97
C LEU A 131 -10.47 -10.39 -3.09
N TYR A 132 -10.03 -9.17 -3.39
CA TYR A 132 -9.02 -8.90 -4.41
C TYR A 132 -7.63 -9.42 -4.01
N TYR A 133 -7.15 -9.06 -2.81
CA TYR A 133 -5.83 -9.48 -2.35
C TYR A 133 -5.79 -10.96 -1.95
N GLU A 134 -6.90 -11.56 -1.51
CA GLU A 134 -6.98 -13.01 -1.25
C GLU A 134 -6.54 -13.81 -2.48
N ARG A 135 -7.04 -13.45 -3.67
CA ARG A 135 -6.64 -14.13 -4.91
C ARG A 135 -5.17 -13.96 -5.22
N ILE A 136 -4.65 -12.75 -5.03
CA ILE A 136 -3.23 -12.47 -5.25
C ILE A 136 -2.36 -13.27 -4.27
N MET A 137 -2.71 -13.22 -2.99
CA MET A 137 -2.03 -13.97 -1.92
C MET A 137 -2.07 -15.47 -2.22
N PHE A 138 -3.21 -16.01 -2.63
CA PHE A 138 -3.35 -17.41 -2.99
C PHE A 138 -2.37 -17.81 -4.11
N ALA A 139 -2.31 -17.05 -5.20
CA ALA A 139 -1.38 -17.34 -6.29
C ALA A 139 0.08 -17.23 -5.85
N GLU A 140 0.41 -16.27 -4.99
CA GLU A 140 1.75 -16.11 -4.42
C GLU A 140 2.13 -17.28 -3.51
N GLU A 141 1.22 -17.74 -2.65
CA GLU A 141 1.44 -18.91 -1.80
C GLU A 141 1.54 -20.21 -2.62
N ALA A 142 0.76 -20.37 -3.68
CA ALA A 142 0.85 -21.51 -4.59
C ALA A 142 2.24 -21.59 -5.26
N PHE A 143 2.74 -20.45 -5.77
CA PHE A 143 4.08 -20.36 -6.34
C PHE A 143 5.19 -20.62 -5.31
N LEU A 144 5.09 -20.02 -4.12
CA LEU A 144 6.08 -20.22 -3.05
C LEU A 144 6.10 -21.68 -2.59
N ARG A 145 4.93 -22.32 -2.45
CA ARG A 145 4.82 -23.74 -2.15
C ARG A 145 5.45 -24.59 -3.25
N GLY A 146 5.19 -24.28 -4.53
CA GLY A 146 5.80 -24.97 -5.66
C GLY A 146 7.32 -24.84 -5.70
N LYS A 147 7.87 -23.66 -5.35
CA LYS A 147 9.31 -23.38 -5.38
C LYS A 147 10.06 -23.93 -4.16
N PHE A 148 9.50 -23.83 -2.96
CA PHE A 148 10.19 -24.12 -1.69
C PHE A 148 9.68 -25.37 -0.96
N GLY A 149 8.58 -25.98 -1.40
CA GLY A 149 8.08 -27.24 -0.86
C GLY A 149 7.82 -27.20 0.65
N GLU A 150 8.36 -28.19 1.37
CA GLU A 150 8.20 -28.34 2.82
C GLU A 150 8.68 -27.13 3.63
N ALA A 151 9.78 -26.47 3.21
CA ALA A 151 10.29 -25.29 3.91
C ALA A 151 9.28 -24.14 3.97
N TYR A 152 8.46 -23.99 2.91
CA TYR A 152 7.36 -23.04 2.93
C TYR A 152 6.22 -23.51 3.85
N LEU A 153 5.86 -24.79 3.79
CA LEU A 153 4.77 -25.34 4.61
C LEU A 153 5.06 -25.18 6.10
N GLU A 154 6.23 -25.61 6.57
CA GLU A 154 6.68 -25.50 7.96
C GLU A 154 6.65 -24.06 8.47
N TRP A 155 7.21 -23.12 7.69
CA TRP A 155 7.19 -21.70 8.07
C TRP A 155 5.76 -21.15 8.09
N SER A 156 4.95 -21.50 7.09
CA SER A 156 3.63 -20.92 6.90
C SER A 156 2.59 -21.40 7.92
N GLU A 157 2.81 -22.57 8.55
CA GLU A 157 1.94 -23.12 9.59
C GLU A 157 1.93 -22.23 10.85
N GLY A 158 3.09 -21.65 11.20
CA GLY A 158 3.26 -20.79 12.36
C GLY A 158 2.89 -19.32 12.14
N VAL A 159 2.71 -18.88 10.90
CA VAL A 159 2.59 -17.45 10.54
C VAL A 159 1.21 -17.17 9.89
N PRO A 160 0.40 -16.27 10.45
CA PRO A 160 -0.90 -15.93 9.87
C PRO A 160 -0.75 -15.22 8.52
N SER A 161 -1.74 -15.35 7.64
CA SER A 161 -1.69 -14.79 6.29
C SER A 161 -1.64 -13.25 6.30
N PHE A 162 -2.51 -12.61 7.09
CA PHE A 162 -2.75 -11.16 6.97
C PHE A 162 -2.72 -10.39 8.28
N TRP A 163 -3.43 -10.82 9.32
CA TRP A 163 -3.43 -10.17 10.64
C TRP A 163 -2.47 -10.85 11.62
N PRO A 164 -1.57 -10.10 12.28
CA PRO A 164 -0.63 -10.68 13.21
C PRO A 164 -1.35 -11.20 14.45
N ARG A 165 -1.05 -12.44 14.86
CA ARG A 165 -1.55 -13.01 16.14
C ARG A 165 -0.77 -12.49 17.34
N ALA A 166 0.52 -12.21 17.16
CA ALA A 166 1.41 -11.67 18.17
C ALA A 166 2.51 -10.83 17.50
N LEU A 167 3.02 -9.82 18.22
CA LEU A 167 4.10 -8.94 17.73
C LEU A 167 5.47 -9.44 18.19
N ARG A 168 5.76 -10.73 17.95
CA ARG A 168 7.06 -11.34 18.28
C ARG A 168 8.03 -11.09 17.13
N TRP A 169 8.87 -10.07 17.26
CA TRP A 169 9.86 -9.74 16.25
C TRP A 169 11.01 -10.75 16.22
N LYS A 170 11.29 -11.29 15.03
CA LYS A 170 12.51 -12.07 14.76
C LYS A 170 13.44 -11.22 13.91
N THR A 171 14.58 -10.82 14.46
CA THR A 171 15.52 -9.92 13.78
C THR A 171 16.03 -10.57 12.50
N PRO A 172 15.89 -9.90 11.33
CA PRO A 172 16.43 -10.41 10.08
C PRO A 172 17.95 -10.55 10.11
N GLY A 173 18.48 -11.61 9.51
CA GLY A 173 19.93 -11.79 9.31
C GLY A 173 20.57 -10.75 8.38
N VAL A 174 19.76 -9.93 7.70
CA VAL A 174 20.21 -8.82 6.86
C VAL A 174 20.06 -7.47 7.57
N GLU A 175 21.04 -6.59 7.41
CA GLU A 175 21.02 -5.26 8.05
C GLU A 175 19.84 -4.40 7.56
N PHE A 176 19.40 -3.42 8.33
CA PHE A 176 18.36 -2.49 7.88
C PHE A 176 18.92 -1.49 6.84
N SER A 177 18.22 -1.30 5.70
CA SER A 177 18.65 -0.34 4.67
C SER A 177 17.64 0.78 4.44
N LEU A 178 17.90 1.94 5.05
CA LEU A 178 17.13 3.16 4.81
C LEU A 178 17.19 3.59 3.33
N ARG A 179 18.34 3.44 2.69
CA ARG A 179 18.52 3.77 1.27
C ARG A 179 17.59 2.95 0.38
N ASN A 180 17.40 1.66 0.68
CA ASN A 180 16.48 0.79 -0.06
C ASN A 180 15.03 1.28 0.07
N ILE A 181 14.63 1.69 1.27
CA ILE A 181 13.31 2.27 1.53
C ILE A 181 13.11 3.53 0.68
N LEU A 182 14.02 4.50 0.80
CA LEU A 182 13.95 5.77 0.06
C LEU A 182 13.91 5.56 -1.46
N LYS A 183 14.66 4.58 -1.98
CA LYS A 183 14.66 4.19 -3.40
C LYS A 183 13.33 3.56 -3.87
N ARG A 184 12.61 2.88 -2.99
CA ARG A 184 11.46 2.02 -3.34
C ARG A 184 10.10 2.59 -2.96
N GLU A 185 10.04 3.48 -1.97
CA GLU A 185 8.78 3.88 -1.32
C GLU A 185 8.36 5.34 -1.53
N TYR A 186 9.19 6.18 -2.15
CA TYR A 186 8.88 7.59 -2.38
C TYR A 186 7.58 7.82 -3.19
N ASN A 187 7.23 6.92 -4.11
CA ASN A 187 5.98 6.99 -4.86
C ASN A 187 4.76 6.78 -3.95
N GLY A 188 4.80 5.76 -3.09
CA GLY A 188 3.68 5.41 -2.19
C GLY A 188 3.46 6.49 -1.15
N PHE A 189 4.55 7.00 -0.57
CA PHE A 189 4.51 8.12 0.36
C PHE A 189 3.85 9.36 -0.26
N PHE A 190 4.28 9.78 -1.46
CA PHE A 190 3.70 10.94 -2.14
C PHE A 190 2.22 10.72 -2.51
N ALA A 191 1.88 9.52 -2.97
CA ALA A 191 0.51 9.18 -3.37
C ALA A 191 -0.50 9.32 -2.22
N ILE A 192 -0.11 9.05 -0.96
CA ILE A 192 -0.99 9.26 0.21
C ILE A 192 -1.47 10.72 0.26
N PHE A 193 -0.54 11.67 0.23
CA PHE A 193 -0.85 13.10 0.38
C PHE A 193 -1.62 13.63 -0.83
N VAL A 194 -1.25 13.22 -2.04
CA VAL A 194 -2.01 13.56 -3.26
C VAL A 194 -3.45 13.05 -3.15
N SER A 195 -3.65 11.82 -2.70
CA SER A 195 -5.00 11.23 -2.59
C SER A 195 -5.88 11.97 -1.60
N LEU A 196 -5.36 12.23 -0.40
CA LEU A 196 -6.11 12.92 0.65
C LEU A 196 -6.41 14.38 0.25
N ALA A 197 -5.45 15.08 -0.37
CA ALA A 197 -5.67 16.42 -0.87
C ALA A 197 -6.72 16.47 -2.00
N VAL A 198 -6.68 15.51 -2.94
CA VAL A 198 -7.68 15.41 -4.01
C VAL A 198 -9.08 15.13 -3.45
N ILE A 199 -9.19 14.25 -2.45
CA ILE A 199 -10.48 13.99 -1.76
C ILE A 199 -10.97 15.28 -1.06
N SER A 200 -10.11 15.98 -0.32
CA SER A 200 -10.47 17.24 0.34
C SER A 200 -10.94 18.27 -0.69
N ALA A 201 -10.21 18.43 -1.79
CA ALA A 201 -10.53 19.40 -2.82
C ALA A 201 -11.83 19.07 -3.54
N GLY A 202 -12.07 17.78 -3.86
CA GLY A 202 -13.33 17.32 -4.43
C GLY A 202 -14.52 17.62 -3.51
N LYS A 203 -14.35 17.37 -2.20
CA LYS A 203 -15.39 17.64 -1.19
C LYS A 203 -15.71 19.12 -1.06
N ASN A 204 -14.69 19.98 -1.05
CA ASN A 204 -14.87 21.42 -0.98
C ASN A 204 -15.53 21.96 -2.28
N THR A 205 -15.12 21.46 -3.44
CA THR A 205 -15.67 21.85 -4.74
C THR A 205 -17.16 21.54 -4.85
N VAL A 206 -17.58 20.32 -4.50
CA VAL A 206 -19.00 19.90 -4.55
C VAL A 206 -19.86 20.69 -3.56
N ARG A 207 -19.24 21.27 -2.52
CA ARG A 207 -19.89 22.11 -1.51
C ARG A 207 -19.82 23.61 -1.81
N GLY A 208 -19.43 23.98 -3.03
CA GLY A 208 -19.51 25.35 -3.52
C GLY A 208 -18.28 26.22 -3.22
N ALA A 209 -17.12 25.63 -2.89
CA ALA A 209 -15.88 26.39 -2.85
C ALA A 209 -15.53 26.87 -4.28
N GLU A 210 -15.48 28.19 -4.47
CA GLU A 210 -15.14 28.81 -5.76
C GLU A 210 -13.69 29.28 -5.81
N GLU A 211 -13.14 29.78 -4.69
CA GLU A 211 -11.76 30.23 -4.64
C GLU A 211 -10.78 29.07 -4.48
N TRP A 212 -9.62 29.21 -5.11
CA TRP A 212 -8.55 28.19 -5.03
C TRP A 212 -8.14 27.86 -3.59
N MET A 213 -8.12 28.88 -2.72
CA MET A 213 -7.74 28.72 -1.31
C MET A 213 -8.77 27.94 -0.49
N ASP A 214 -10.03 27.92 -0.94
CA ASP A 214 -11.10 27.15 -0.31
C ASP A 214 -11.21 25.75 -0.91
N ILE A 215 -10.97 25.61 -2.22
CA ILE A 215 -10.90 24.31 -2.89
C ILE A 215 -9.74 23.50 -2.32
N LEU A 216 -8.52 24.03 -2.41
CA LEU A 216 -7.33 23.36 -1.88
C LEU A 216 -6.81 24.15 -0.68
N VAL A 217 -7.30 23.83 0.51
CA VAL A 217 -6.96 24.59 1.74
C VAL A 217 -5.43 24.67 1.96
N PRO A 218 -4.93 25.75 2.59
CA PRO A 218 -3.49 25.97 2.77
C PRO A 218 -2.74 24.77 3.38
N PHE A 219 -3.38 24.03 4.30
CA PHE A 219 -2.82 22.79 4.84
C PHE A 219 -2.43 21.78 3.74
N TRP A 220 -3.31 21.53 2.78
CA TRP A 220 -3.04 20.62 1.66
C TRP A 220 -2.03 21.22 0.68
N GLN A 221 -2.03 22.53 0.46
CA GLN A 221 -1.01 23.18 -0.38
C GLN A 221 0.40 22.99 0.19
N TYR A 222 0.61 23.30 1.47
CA TYR A 222 1.92 23.17 2.12
C TYR A 222 2.39 21.72 2.20
N THR A 223 1.49 20.79 2.55
CA THR A 223 1.84 19.36 2.62
C THR A 223 2.14 18.76 1.25
N LEU A 224 1.39 19.13 0.21
CA LEU A 224 1.71 18.72 -1.17
C LEU A 224 3.02 19.33 -1.66
N ALA A 225 3.28 20.60 -1.40
CA ALA A 225 4.54 21.24 -1.77
C ALA A 225 5.73 20.53 -1.11
N ALA A 226 5.68 20.30 0.20
CA ALA A 226 6.73 19.61 0.94
C ALA A 226 6.96 18.17 0.42
N THR A 227 5.88 17.40 0.23
CA THR A 227 5.98 16.01 -0.22
C THR A 227 6.37 15.89 -1.69
N CYS A 228 6.02 16.87 -2.54
CA CYS A 228 6.48 16.99 -3.91
C CYS A 228 8.00 17.23 -3.99
N VAL A 229 8.54 18.13 -3.14
CA VAL A 229 9.99 18.34 -3.04
C VAL A 229 10.71 17.04 -2.65
N ILE A 230 10.20 16.31 -1.65
CA ILE A 230 10.73 15.00 -1.26
C ILE A 230 10.68 14.01 -2.44
N PHE A 231 9.53 13.91 -3.12
CA PHE A 231 9.33 13.03 -4.26
C PHE A 231 10.32 13.34 -5.39
N LEU A 232 10.44 14.60 -5.80
CA LEU A 232 11.33 15.04 -6.87
C LEU A 232 12.79 14.79 -6.51
N THR A 233 13.17 15.05 -5.26
CA THR A 233 14.53 14.80 -4.76
C THR A 233 14.86 13.32 -4.82
N LEU A 234 14.02 12.45 -4.24
CA LEU A 234 14.25 11.00 -4.21
C LEU A 234 14.19 10.38 -5.61
N ARG A 235 13.27 10.83 -6.47
CA ARG A 235 13.20 10.42 -7.88
C ARG A 235 14.47 10.79 -8.63
N SER A 236 14.99 11.99 -8.42
CA SER A 236 16.21 12.48 -9.08
C SER A 236 17.43 11.72 -8.59
N LEU A 237 17.58 11.53 -7.26
CA LEU A 237 18.64 10.73 -6.68
C LEU A 237 18.63 9.29 -7.22
N LYS A 238 17.45 8.68 -7.34
CA LYS A 238 17.31 7.33 -7.90
C LYS A 238 17.67 7.25 -9.38
N ARG A 239 17.32 8.27 -10.18
CA ARG A 239 17.48 8.23 -11.65
C ARG A 239 18.87 8.69 -12.11
N TYR A 240 19.48 9.63 -11.41
CA TYR A 240 20.67 10.35 -11.88
C TYR A 240 21.88 10.24 -10.93
N SER A 241 21.77 9.53 -9.81
CA SER A 241 22.88 9.36 -8.86
C SER A 241 23.06 7.91 -8.41
N ARG A 242 24.20 7.62 -7.76
CA ARG A 242 24.45 6.35 -7.05
C ARG A 242 24.20 6.44 -5.54
N VAL A 243 23.70 7.57 -5.03
CA VAL A 243 23.52 7.81 -3.58
C VAL A 243 22.60 6.77 -2.94
N LEU A 244 21.54 6.38 -3.65
CA LEU A 244 20.58 5.37 -3.20
C LEU A 244 20.92 3.95 -3.67
N HIS A 245 22.08 3.74 -4.31
CA HIS A 245 22.55 2.41 -4.67
C HIS A 245 22.96 1.64 -3.41
N VAL A 246 22.56 0.39 -3.34
CA VAL A 246 22.88 -0.54 -2.25
C VAL A 246 23.25 -1.86 -2.90
N GLU A 247 24.48 -2.34 -2.73
CA GLU A 247 24.86 -3.65 -3.25
C GLU A 247 24.00 -4.74 -2.63
N GLY A 248 23.55 -5.70 -3.44
CA GLY A 248 22.60 -6.71 -2.99
C GLY A 248 21.17 -6.21 -2.71
N ARG A 249 20.81 -4.93 -2.95
CA ARG A 249 19.45 -4.36 -2.79
C ARG A 249 18.99 -3.36 -3.87
#